data_AF-A0A256LEL9-F1
#
_entry.id   AF-A0A256LEL9-F1
#
_cell.length_a   1.000
_cell.length_b   1.000
_cell.length_c   1.000
_cell.angle_alpha   90.00
_cell.angle_beta   90.00
_cell.angle_gamma   90.00
#
_symmetry.space_group_name_H-M   'P 1'
#
loop_
_entity.id
_entity.type
_entity.pdbx_description
1 polymer ?
#
loop_
_entity_poly.entity_id
_entity_poly.type
_entity_poly.pdbx_seq_one_letter_code
_entity_poly.pdbx_strand_id
1 'polypeptide(L)'
;MELEVSFKDISNEMTNILEEKNKAYGNSFDLTMDKWGTNVAGARLDDKINRIDGMLKDGNLVKNGESLLDNLFDLSGYSFLLIRYLVNKGVFTEDQVRKYFAVLDNQ
;
A
#
# COMPACT_ATOMS: atom_id res chain seq x y z
N MET A 1 -7.01 29.39 -7.60
CA MET A 1 -7.06 28.75 -6.28
C MET A 1 -6.08 27.60 -6.36
N GLU A 2 -5.00 27.61 -5.58
CA GLU A 2 -4.11 26.45 -5.51
C GLU A 2 -4.86 25.30 -4.85
N LEU A 3 -4.78 24.11 -5.45
CA LEU A 3 -5.31 22.89 -4.86
C LEU A 3 -4.39 22.50 -3.71
N GLU A 4 -4.89 22.58 -2.49
CA GLU A 4 -4.22 22.06 -1.30
C GLU A 4 -4.79 20.68 -0.97
N VAL A 5 -3.92 19.68 -0.78
CA VAL A 5 -4.29 18.32 -0.44
C VAL A 5 -3.79 18.03 0.97
N SER A 6 -4.68 17.65 1.89
CA SER A 6 -4.29 17.31 3.25
C SER A 6 -3.84 15.85 3.37
N PHE A 7 -3.10 15.52 4.43
CA PHE A 7 -2.78 14.12 4.75
C PHE A 7 -4.02 13.26 4.95
N LYS A 8 -5.13 13.85 5.41
CA LYS A 8 -6.40 13.15 5.58
C LYS A 8 -7.00 12.78 4.22
N ASP A 9 -6.94 13.67 3.25
CA ASP A 9 -7.46 13.41 1.89
C ASP A 9 -6.69 12.26 1.24
N ILE A 10 -5.35 12.28 1.34
CA ILE A 10 -4.48 11.20 0.83
C ILE A 10 -4.82 9.86 1.52
N SER A 11 -4.99 9.87 2.84
CA SER A 11 -5.28 8.64 3.62
C SER A 11 -6.67 8.09 3.29
N ASN A 12 -7.67 8.96 3.12
CA ASN A 12 -9.01 8.55 2.70
C ASN A 12 -8.98 7.94 1.31
N GLU A 13 -8.28 8.57 0.36
CA GLU A 13 -8.19 8.06 -1.00
C GLU A 13 -7.47 6.72 -1.06
N MET A 14 -6.37 6.56 -0.30
CA MET A 14 -5.71 5.26 -0.19
C MET A 14 -6.63 4.17 0.38
N THR A 15 -7.48 4.53 1.35
CA THR A 15 -8.47 3.59 1.90
C THR A 15 -9.47 3.17 0.83
N ASN A 16 -10.01 4.12 0.06
CA ASN A 16 -10.92 3.85 -1.06
C ASN A 16 -10.28 2.90 -2.08
N ILE A 17 -9.05 3.21 -2.53
CA ILE A 17 -8.31 2.39 -3.51
C ILE A 17 -8.13 0.96 -3.00
N LEU A 18 -7.76 0.77 -1.73
CA LEU A 18 -7.58 -0.57 -1.16
C LEU A 18 -8.91 -1.33 -1.04
N GLU A 19 -10.00 -0.66 -0.69
CA GLU A 19 -11.33 -1.27 -0.65
C GLU A 19 -11.81 -1.70 -2.04
N GLU A 20 -11.62 -0.85 -3.05
CA GLU A 20 -11.94 -1.18 -4.45
C GLU A 20 -11.12 -2.35 -4.96
N LYS A 21 -9.80 -2.34 -4.70
CA LYS A 21 -8.93 -3.47 -5.05
C LYS A 21 -9.31 -4.75 -4.31
N ASN A 22 -9.69 -4.67 -3.04
CA ASN A 22 -10.13 -5.84 -2.29
C ASN A 22 -11.49 -6.38 -2.82
N LYS A 23 -12.40 -5.51 -3.29
CA LYS A 23 -13.63 -5.95 -3.98
C LYS A 23 -13.33 -6.63 -5.32
N ALA A 24 -12.36 -6.11 -6.07
CA ALA A 24 -11.99 -6.64 -7.39
C ALA A 24 -11.17 -7.94 -7.33
N TYR A 25 -10.24 -8.03 -6.37
CA TYR A 25 -9.23 -9.10 -6.33
C TYR A 25 -9.28 -9.96 -5.06
N GLY A 26 -10.19 -9.68 -4.12
CA GLY A 26 -10.30 -10.41 -2.86
C GLY A 26 -9.00 -10.42 -2.06
N ASN A 27 -8.70 -11.56 -1.43
CA ASN A 27 -7.49 -11.81 -0.65
C ASN A 27 -6.26 -12.23 -1.50
N SER A 28 -6.19 -11.82 -2.77
CA SER A 28 -5.12 -12.21 -3.71
C SER A 28 -3.69 -11.90 -3.20
N PHE A 29 -3.51 -10.79 -2.49
CA PHE A 29 -2.21 -10.44 -1.89
C PHE A 29 -1.82 -11.47 -0.83
N ASP A 30 -2.71 -11.78 0.12
CA ASP A 30 -2.47 -12.75 1.19
C ASP A 30 -2.18 -14.14 0.60
N LEU A 31 -2.94 -14.56 -0.42
CA LEU A 31 -2.70 -15.82 -1.14
C LEU A 31 -1.32 -15.87 -1.83
N THR A 32 -0.86 -14.74 -2.36
CA THR A 32 0.46 -14.64 -2.98
C THR A 32 1.56 -14.79 -1.94
N MET A 33 1.42 -14.13 -0.79
CA MET A 33 2.37 -14.25 0.32
C MET A 33 2.39 -15.67 0.90
N ASP A 34 1.23 -16.29 1.07
CA ASP A 34 1.12 -17.67 1.58
C ASP A 34 1.75 -18.69 0.62
N LYS A 35 1.67 -18.43 -0.70
CA LYS A 35 2.25 -19.33 -1.72
C LYS A 35 3.74 -19.14 -1.91
N TRP A 36 4.23 -17.90 -1.92
CA TRP A 36 5.59 -17.56 -2.38
C TRP A 36 6.47 -16.91 -1.31
N GLY A 37 5.92 -16.60 -0.14
CA GLY A 37 6.60 -15.94 0.95
C GLY A 37 6.63 -14.42 0.84
N THR A 38 6.97 -13.78 1.97
CA THR A 38 6.96 -12.31 2.14
C THR A 38 8.00 -11.57 1.31
N ASN A 39 9.05 -12.26 0.84
CA ASN A 39 10.05 -11.65 -0.07
C ASN A 39 9.42 -11.10 -1.36
N VAL A 40 8.27 -11.66 -1.79
CA VAL A 40 7.53 -11.12 -2.93
C VAL A 40 7.04 -9.70 -2.67
N ALA A 41 6.64 -9.36 -1.43
CA ALA A 41 6.26 -7.98 -1.11
C ALA A 41 7.45 -7.01 -1.28
N GLY A 42 8.66 -7.43 -0.89
CA GLY A 42 9.88 -6.66 -1.12
C GLY A 42 10.13 -6.39 -2.61
N ALA A 43 10.00 -7.41 -3.46
CA ALA A 43 10.12 -7.25 -4.91
C ALA A 43 9.07 -6.29 -5.50
N ARG A 44 7.82 -6.36 -5.03
CA ARG A 44 6.74 -5.45 -5.49
C ARG A 44 6.99 -3.99 -5.10
N LEU A 45 7.52 -3.76 -3.89
CA LEU A 45 7.92 -2.43 -3.45
C LEU A 45 9.08 -1.90 -4.29
N ASP A 46 10.10 -2.73 -4.52
CA ASP A 46 11.27 -2.35 -5.33
C ASP A 46 10.89 -2.02 -6.78
N ASP A 47 10.02 -2.81 -7.41
CA ASP A 47 9.46 -2.54 -8.74
C ASP A 47 8.82 -1.14 -8.80
N LYS A 48 8.08 -0.75 -7.77
CA LYS A 48 7.40 0.56 -7.71
C LYS A 48 8.39 1.69 -7.44
N ILE A 49 9.36 1.50 -6.54
CA ILE A 49 10.44 2.48 -6.29
C ILE A 49 11.23 2.74 -7.57
N ASN A 50 11.66 1.69 -8.26
CA ASN A 50 12.44 1.80 -9.51
C ASN A 50 11.66 2.54 -10.60
N ARG A 51 10.34 2.32 -10.70
CA ARG A 51 9.49 3.05 -11.65
C ARG A 51 9.36 4.53 -11.29
N ILE A 52 9.08 4.84 -10.02
CA ILE A 52 8.98 6.21 -9.51
C ILE A 52 10.28 6.98 -9.77
N ASP A 53 11.42 6.38 -9.40
CA ASP A 53 12.74 6.98 -9.60
C ASP A 53 13.01 7.27 -11.09
N GLY A 54 12.71 6.33 -11.98
CA GLY A 54 12.80 6.54 -13.43
C GLY A 54 11.91 7.69 -13.92
N MET A 55 10.65 7.77 -13.48
CA MET A 55 9.72 8.84 -13.88
C MET A 55 10.20 10.22 -13.41
N LEU A 56 10.74 10.31 -12.20
CA LEU A 56 11.29 11.56 -11.65
C LEU A 56 12.57 11.99 -12.36
N LYS A 57 13.46 11.05 -12.69
CA LYS A 57 14.70 11.33 -13.43
C LYS A 57 14.45 11.77 -14.86
N ASP A 58 13.53 11.09 -15.55
CA ASP A 58 13.21 11.36 -16.95
C ASP A 58 12.31 12.60 -17.11
N GLY A 59 11.71 13.11 -16.03
CA GLY A 59 10.70 14.17 -16.06
C GLY A 59 9.37 13.76 -16.70
N ASN A 60 9.22 12.48 -17.10
CA ASN A 60 8.01 11.94 -17.68
C ASN A 60 7.12 11.33 -16.60
N LEU A 61 6.15 12.11 -16.13
CA LEU A 61 5.26 11.76 -15.01
C LEU A 61 4.12 10.80 -15.39
N VAL A 62 4.07 10.32 -16.63
CA VAL A 62 3.12 9.29 -17.09
C VAL A 62 3.86 8.25 -17.93
N LYS A 63 3.78 6.98 -17.54
CA LYS A 63 4.44 5.88 -18.25
C LYS A 63 3.51 4.67 -18.30
N ASN A 64 3.33 4.12 -19.51
CA ASN A 64 2.46 2.96 -19.75
C ASN A 64 1.01 3.14 -19.27
N GLY A 65 0.48 4.37 -19.36
CA GLY A 65 -0.88 4.69 -18.92
C GLY A 65 -1.05 4.89 -17.41
N GLU A 66 0.01 4.72 -16.62
CA GLU A 66 0.02 5.03 -15.19
C GLU A 66 0.73 6.36 -14.93
N SER A 67 0.15 7.18 -14.07
CA SER A 67 0.77 8.41 -13.58
C SER A 67 1.77 8.14 -12.45
N LEU A 68 2.57 9.15 -12.12
CA LEU A 68 3.42 9.13 -10.94
C LEU A 68 2.58 8.95 -9.66
N LEU A 69 1.40 9.57 -9.60
CA LEU A 69 0.50 9.50 -8.46
C LEU A 69 -0.04 8.08 -8.27
N ASP A 70 -0.42 7.38 -9.35
CA ASP A 70 -0.86 5.98 -9.30
C ASP A 70 0.23 5.09 -8.70
N ASN A 71 1.49 5.32 -9.11
CA ASN A 71 2.62 4.53 -8.62
C ASN A 71 2.97 4.83 -7.16
N LEU A 72 2.79 6.08 -6.69
CA LEU A 72 2.95 6.45 -5.28
C LEU A 72 1.86 5.80 -4.41
N PHE A 73 0.60 5.78 -4.87
CA PHE A 73 -0.48 5.07 -4.19
C PHE A 73 -0.28 3.56 -4.21
N ASP A 74 0.26 2.98 -5.29
CA ASP A 74 0.57 1.56 -5.33
C ASP A 74 1.69 1.18 -4.36
N LEU A 75 2.75 1.99 -4.27
CA LEU A 75 3.84 1.78 -3.31
C LEU A 75 3.30 1.81 -1.86
N SER A 76 2.46 2.80 -1.57
CA SER A 76 1.79 2.95 -0.27
C SER A 76 0.84 1.78 0.00
N GLY A 77 0.06 1.38 -1.01
CA GLY A 77 -0.87 0.27 -0.95
C GLY A 77 -0.19 -1.06 -0.65
N TYR A 78 0.96 -1.35 -1.27
CA TYR A 78 1.72 -2.55 -0.94
C TYR A 78 2.23 -2.55 0.50
N SER A 79 2.58 -1.38 1.04
CA SER A 79 2.96 -1.25 2.45
C SER A 79 1.77 -1.53 3.38
N PHE A 80 0.59 -0.98 3.08
CA PHE A 80 -0.64 -1.24 3.85
C PHE A 80 -1.06 -2.72 3.80
N LEU A 81 -1.02 -3.33 2.62
CA LEU A 81 -1.33 -4.75 2.43
C LEU A 81 -0.36 -5.64 3.21
N LEU A 82 0.95 -5.33 3.20
CA LEU A 82 1.94 -6.07 3.96
C LEU A 82 1.74 -5.92 5.48
N ILE A 83 1.46 -4.71 5.97
CA ILE A 83 1.13 -4.48 7.39
C ILE A 83 -0.06 -5.35 7.79
N ARG A 84 -1.18 -5.26 7.05
CA ARG A 84 -2.38 -6.05 7.32
C ARG A 84 -2.09 -7.55 7.32
N TYR A 85 -1.35 -8.05 6.34
CA TYR A 85 -0.95 -9.46 6.25
C TYR A 85 -0.15 -9.90 7.48
N LEU A 86 0.92 -9.19 7.83
CA LEU A 86 1.82 -9.57 8.93
C LEU A 86 1.14 -9.47 10.30
N VAL A 87 0.30 -8.45 10.51
CA VAL A 87 -0.53 -8.32 11.71
C VAL A 87 -1.48 -9.52 11.82
N ASN A 88 -2.22 -9.85 10.76
CA ASN A 88 -3.18 -10.96 10.76
C ASN A 88 -2.51 -12.34 10.88
N LYS A 89 -1.25 -12.47 10.48
CA LYS A 89 -0.43 -13.70 10.67
C LYS A 89 0.22 -13.77 12.05
N GLY A 90 0.01 -12.78 12.92
CA GLY A 90 0.55 -12.78 14.28
C GLY A 90 2.06 -12.59 14.35
N VAL A 91 2.67 -11.93 13.35
CA VAL A 91 4.12 -11.67 13.33
C VAL A 91 4.53 -10.66 14.41
N PHE A 92 3.63 -9.73 14.77
CA PHE A 92 3.86 -8.72 15.79
C PHE A 92 3.15 -9.10 17.09
N THR A 93 3.72 -8.68 18.23
CA THR A 93 3.05 -8.83 19.53
C THR A 93 1.84 -7.91 19.65
N GLU A 94 0.92 -8.24 20.55
CA GLU A 94 -0.26 -7.41 20.82
C GLU A 94 0.11 -5.96 21.18
N ASP A 95 1.11 -5.77 22.06
CA ASP A 95 1.60 -4.43 22.43
C ASP A 95 2.13 -3.63 21.23
N GLN A 96 2.82 -4.30 20.30
CA GLN A 96 3.32 -3.67 19.08
C GLN A 96 2.18 -3.21 18.18
N VAL A 97 1.13 -4.01 18.04
CA VAL A 97 -0.06 -3.68 17.25
C VAL A 97 -0.86 -2.56 17.92
N ARG A 98 -1.12 -2.66 19.22
CA ARG A 98 -1.90 -1.67 20.01
C ARG A 98 -1.30 -0.28 20.00
N LYS A 99 0.02 -0.17 19.95
CA LYS A 99 0.71 1.13 19.81
C LYS A 99 0.21 1.94 18.60
N TYR A 100 -0.14 1.28 17.50
CA TYR A 100 -0.57 1.94 16.26
C TYR A 100 -2.08 1.86 16.03
N PHE A 101 -2.75 0.83 16.56
CA PHE A 101 -4.17 0.57 16.34
C PHE A 101 -4.99 0.60 17.64
N ALA A 102 -4.69 1.52 18.54
CA ALA A 102 -5.26 1.63 19.90
C ALA A 102 -6.82 1.64 19.98
N VAL A 103 -7.52 1.75 18.85
CA VAL A 103 -9.00 1.74 18.75
C VAL A 103 -9.60 0.34 18.55
N LEU A 104 -8.79 -0.71 18.37
CA LEU A 104 -9.30 -2.07 18.14
C LEU A 104 -10.02 -2.71 19.36
N ASP A 105 -10.07 -2.04 20.52
CA ASP A 105 -10.79 -2.50 21.71
C ASP A 105 -12.30 -2.21 21.72
N ASN A 106 -12.83 -1.51 20.72
CA ASN A 106 -14.24 -1.06 20.70
C ASN A 106 -15.07 -1.63 19.54
N GLN A 107 -14.76 -2.84 19.04
CA GLN A 107 -15.63 -3.57 18.09
C GLN A 107 -15.97 -4.97 18.59
#